data_AF-A0AA88I1S3-F1
#
_entry.id   AF-A0AA88I1S3-F1
#
_cell.length_a   1.000
_cell.length_b   1.000
_cell.length_c   1.000
_cell.angle_alpha   90.00
_cell.angle_beta   90.00
_cell.angle_gamma   90.00
#
_symmetry.space_group_name_H-M   'P 1'
#
loop_
_entity.id
_entity.type
_entity.pdbx_description
1 polymer ?
#
loop_
_entity_poly.entity_id
_entity_poly.type
_entity_poly.pdbx_seq_one_letter_code
_entity_poly.pdbx_strand_id
1 'polypeptide(L)' 'MEGSRRMKYPYTISAKIAQFPHRFYFEKSRHYRWWFYGMAASLPLFFWISSVANSPANIRAAEEKKRKEAEHHH' A
#
# COMPACT_ATOMS: atom_id res chain seq x y z
N MET A 1 -2.44 -27.50 29.69
CA MET A 1 -3.01 -26.79 28.51
C MET A 1 -2.18 -27.18 27.27
N GLU A 2 -2.47 -28.33 26.67
CA GLU A 2 -1.87 -28.76 25.40
C GLU A 2 -2.69 -28.17 24.24
N GLY A 3 -2.53 -26.87 23.98
CA GLY A 3 -3.19 -26.17 22.88
C GLY A 3 -2.24 -25.43 21.93
N SER A 4 -0.93 -25.52 22.15
CA SER A 4 0.07 -24.66 21.50
C SER A 4 0.63 -25.23 20.18
N ARG A 5 0.17 -26.39 19.71
CA ARG A 5 0.72 -26.99 18.48
C ARG A 5 0.15 -26.29 17.24
N ARG A 6 0.98 -25.49 16.57
CA ARG A 6 0.64 -24.88 15.27
C ARG A 6 0.24 -25.97 14.27
N MET A 7 -0.93 -25.81 13.63
CA MET A 7 -1.43 -26.76 12.62
C MET A 7 -0.47 -26.85 11.44
N LYS A 8 -0.24 -28.05 10.88
CA LYS A 8 0.66 -28.23 9.73
C LYS A 8 0.18 -27.51 8.46
N TYR A 9 -1.14 -27.52 8.22
CA TYR A 9 -1.79 -26.86 7.09
C TYR A 9 -2.94 -25.99 7.58
N PRO A 10 -2.68 -24.71 7.89
CA PRO A 10 -3.74 -23.81 8.31
C PRO A 10 -4.73 -23.54 7.17
N TYR A 11 -6.01 -23.75 7.47
CA TYR A 11 -7.13 -23.54 6.52
C TYR A 11 -7.64 -22.10 6.53
N THR A 12 -7.32 -21.32 7.57
CA THR A 12 -7.65 -19.90 7.63
C THR A 12 -6.46 -19.04 7.21
N ILE A 13 -6.74 -17.93 6.54
CA ILE A 13 -5.72 -16.97 6.08
C ILE A 13 -4.93 -16.43 7.28
N SER A 14 -5.60 -16.09 8.37
CA SER A 14 -4.95 -15.59 9.59
C SER A 14 -3.98 -16.61 10.18
N ALA A 15 -4.32 -17.90 10.18
CA ALA A 15 -3.42 -18.94 10.66
C ALA A 15 -2.24 -19.20 9.72
N LYS A 16 -2.40 -19.01 8.40
CA LYS A 16 -1.27 -19.01 7.45
C LYS A 16 -0.28 -17.89 7.74
N ILE A 17 -0.78 -16.68 8.00
CA ILE A 17 0.06 -15.51 8.33
C ILE A 17 0.79 -15.72 9.66
N ALA A 18 0.09 -16.17 10.70
CA ALA A 18 0.71 -16.40 12.01
C ALA A 18 1.79 -17.50 11.99
N GLN A 19 1.70 -18.44 11.05
CA GLN A 19 2.70 -19.49 10.86
C GLN A 19 3.83 -19.09 9.90
N PHE A 20 3.61 -18.07 9.08
CA PHE A 20 4.62 -17.63 8.12
C PHE A 20 5.79 -16.98 8.88
N PRO A 21 7.05 -17.37 8.59
CA PRO A 21 8.20 -16.91 9.35
C PRO A 21 8.65 -15.51 8.89
N HIS A 22 7.79 -14.51 9.06
CA HIS A 22 8.01 -13.12 8.64
C HIS A 22 9.35 -12.58 9.15
N ARG A 23 9.64 -12.77 10.45
CA ARG A 23 10.89 -12.34 11.08
C ARG A 23 12.13 -12.95 10.43
N PHE A 24 12.08 -14.24 10.09
CA PHE A 24 13.21 -14.94 9.43
C PHE A 24 13.50 -14.35 8.05
N TYR A 25 12.46 -14.08 7.25
CA TYR A 25 12.64 -13.47 5.93
C TYR A 25 13.17 -12.03 6.02
N PHE A 26 12.70 -11.23 6.98
CA PHE A 26 13.23 -9.89 7.20
C PHE A 26 14.69 -9.91 7.68
N GLU A 27 15.06 -10.79 8.60
CA GLU A 27 16.44 -10.86 9.10
C GLU A 27 17.40 -11.45 8.06
N LYS A 28 17.04 -12.55 7.39
CA LYS A 28 17.96 -13.27 6.49
C LYS A 28 17.96 -12.74 5.07
N SER A 29 16.84 -12.26 4.55
CA SER A 29 16.78 -11.76 3.17
C SER A 29 17.02 -10.25 3.13
N ARG A 30 18.19 -9.84 2.61
CA ARG A 30 18.49 -8.43 2.33
C ARG A 30 17.46 -7.82 1.37
N HIS A 31 17.00 -8.57 0.37
CA HIS A 31 16.02 -8.12 -0.61
C HIS A 31 14.73 -7.62 0.05
N TYR A 32 14.17 -8.37 1.01
CA TYR A 32 12.96 -7.96 1.71
C TYR A 32 13.16 -6.69 2.54
N ARG A 33 14.34 -6.53 3.19
CA ARG A 33 14.67 -5.31 3.92
C ARG A 33 14.74 -4.09 3.00
N TRP A 34 15.50 -4.18 1.91
CA TRP A 34 15.66 -3.05 0.98
C TRP A 34 14.36 -2.72 0.24
N TRP A 35 13.53 -3.72 -0.08
CA TRP A 35 12.21 -3.47 -0.65
C TRP A 35 11.31 -2.71 0.31
N PHE A 36 11.28 -3.11 1.59
CA PHE A 36 10.47 -2.42 2.60
C PHE A 36 10.97 -1.01 2.87
N TYR A 37 12.29 -0.80 2.97
CA TYR A 37 12.88 0.53 3.09
C TYR A 37 12.63 1.40 1.85
N GLY A 38 12.68 0.83 0.65
CA GLY A 38 12.38 1.53 -0.59
C GLY A 38 10.92 2.01 -0.65
N MET A 39 9.96 1.16 -0.26
CA MET A 39 8.57 1.57 -0.10
C MET A 39 8.41 2.64 0.98
N ALA A 40 9.02 2.44 2.15
CA ALA A 40 8.91 3.41 3.24
C ALA A 40 9.48 4.79 2.85
N ALA A 41 10.59 4.81 2.11
CA ALA A 41 11.22 6.03 1.61
C ALA A 41 10.39 6.70 0.49
N SER A 42 9.60 5.95 -0.29
CA SER A 42 8.75 6.52 -1.33
C SER A 42 7.43 7.08 -0.79
N LEU A 43 6.94 6.62 0.38
CA LEU A 43 5.73 7.16 1.02
C LEU A 43 5.70 8.70 1.15
N PRO A 44 6.73 9.39 1.68
CA PRO A 44 6.71 10.85 1.77
C PRO A 44 6.67 11.52 0.38
N LEU A 45 7.30 10.93 -0.63
CA LEU A 45 7.26 11.42 -2.00
C LEU A 45 5.82 11.34 -2.56
N PHE A 46 5.16 10.20 -2.39
CA PHE A 46 3.77 10.04 -2.83
C PHE A 46 2.79 10.90 -2.03
N PHE A 47 3.05 11.10 -0.73
CA PHE A 47 2.25 12.00 0.09
C PHE A 47 2.35 13.45 -0.41
N TRP A 48 3.56 13.90 -0.76
CA TRP A 48 3.76 15.22 -1.34
C TRP A 48 3.12 15.37 -2.73
N ILE A 49 3.24 14.37 -3.60
CA ILE A 49 2.57 14.38 -4.91
C ILE A 49 1.05 14.44 -4.72
N SER A 50 0.51 13.65 -3.78
CA SER A 50 -0.92 13.65 -3.46
C SER A 50 -1.40 15.00 -2.93
N SER A 51 -0.61 15.67 -2.08
CA SER A 51 -0.98 16.99 -1.57
C SER A 51 -0.98 18.07 -2.66
N VAL A 52 -0.02 18.02 -3.59
CA VAL A 52 0.03 18.92 -4.76
C VAL A 52 -1.14 18.64 -5.71
N ALA A 53 -1.43 17.38 -5.99
CA ALA A 53 -2.52 16.97 -6.87
C ALA A 53 -3.89 17.42 -6.34
N ASN A 54 -4.08 17.36 -5.02
CA ASN A 54 -5.31 17.80 -4.34
C ASN A 54 -5.30 19.29 -3.95
N SER A 55 -4.36 20.07 -4.48
CA SER A 55 -4.39 21.52 -4.25
C SER A 55 -5.68 22.13 -4.83
N PRO A 56 -6.29 23.12 -4.15
CA PRO A 56 -7.58 23.68 -4.56
C PRO A 56 -7.57 24.30 -5.96
N ALA A 57 -6.41 24.80 -6.40
CA ALA A 57 -6.24 25.30 -7.76
C ALA A 57 -6.34 24.18 -8.80
N ASN A 58 -5.76 23.01 -8.51
CA ASN A 58 -5.73 21.87 -9.43
C ASN A 58 -7.09 21.16 -9.49
N ILE A 59 -7.80 21.10 -8.36
CA ILE A 59 -9.19 20.62 -8.30
C ILE A 59 -10.09 21.51 -9.17
N ARG A 60 -10.02 22.84 -9.02
CA ARG A 60 -10.80 23.78 -9.84
C ARG A 60 -10.49 23.65 -11.33
N ALA A 61 -9.21 23.53 -11.70
CA ALA A 61 -8.82 23.31 -13.09
C ALA A 61 -9.37 21.98 -13.65
N ALA A 62 -9.40 20.93 -12.84
CA ALA A 62 -9.99 19.65 -13.22
C ALA A 62 -11.51 19.73 -13.38
N GLU A 63 -12.21 20.45 -12.49
CA GLU A 63 -13.65 20.70 -12.59
C GLU A 63 -14.00 21.54 -13.83
N GLU A 64 -13.24 22.58 -14.13
CA GLU A 64 -13.43 23.37 -15.35
C GLU A 64 -13.19 22.56 -16.61
N LYS A 65 -12.18 21.69 -16.63
CA LYS A 65 -11.93 20.78 -17.75
C LYS A 65 -13.11 19.82 -17.94
N LYS A 66 -13.62 19.24 -16.85
CA LYS A 66 -14.82 18.37 -16.89
C LYS A 66 -16.06 19.12 -17.40
N ARG A 67 -16.25 20.39 -17.00
CA ARG A 67 -17.37 21.22 -17.48
C ARG A 67 -17.28 21.46 -18.98
N LYS A 68 -16.10 21.81 -19.49
CA LYS A 68 -15.85 21.99 -20.93
C LYS A 68 -16.02 20.70 -21.73
N GLU A 69 -15.58 19.57 -21.18
CA GLU A 69 -15.79 18.25 -21.80
C GLU A 69 -17.29 17.89 -21.83
N ALA A 70 -18.05 18.17 -20.77
CA ALA A 70 -19.50 17.97 -20.77
C ALA A 70 -20.20 18.86 -21.81
N GLU A 71 -19.83 20.14 -21.90
CA GLU A 71 -20.37 21.09 -22.89
C GLU A 71 -20.04 20.70 -24.35
N HIS A 72 -18.89 20.08 -24.59
CA HIS A 72 -18.46 19.63 -25.92
C HIS A 72 -19.03 18.25 -26.33
N HIS A 73 -19.58 17.51 -25.38
CA HIS A 73 -20.24 16.22 -25.60
C HIS A 73 -21.79 16.32 -25.67
N HIS A 74 -22.33 17.54 -25.67
CA HIS A 74 -23.71 17.89 -26.00
C HIS A 74 -23.83 18.43 -27.42
#